data_AF-A0A432UK25-F1
#
_entry.id   AF-A0A432UK25-F1
#
_cell.length_a   1.000
_cell.length_b   1.000
_cell.length_c   1.000
_cell.angle_alpha   90.00
_cell.angle_beta   90.00
_cell.angle_gamma   90.00
#
_symmetry.space_group_name_H-M   'P 1'
#
loop_
_entity.id
_entity.type
_entity.pdbx_description
1 polymer ?
#
loop_
_entity_poly.entity_id
_entity_poly.type
_entity_poly.pdbx_seq_one_letter_code
_entity_poly.pdbx_strand_id
1 'polypeptide(L)'
;MKIKRRSFPPLYLLKPSKSYSLFEKRVKEAANSLDRRKASNRALKKFLKERGKERIERLREEFLKLDGAPLYKKKAIYNAFYRIFQRFEWALSSGSEREVELKVWITSSLDYLTEVVESLGEGNGGDIK
;
A
#
# COMPACT_ATOMS: atom_id res chain seq x y z
N MET A 1 -12.38 28.29 -5.84
CA MET A 1 -11.49 27.36 -5.12
C MET A 1 -11.00 26.29 -6.09
N LYS A 2 -9.73 26.33 -6.55
CA LYS A 2 -9.19 25.27 -7.43
C LYS A 2 -8.97 24.02 -6.58
N ILE A 3 -9.78 22.98 -6.81
CA ILE A 3 -9.55 21.67 -6.19
C ILE A 3 -8.15 21.22 -6.65
N LYS A 4 -7.16 21.17 -5.75
CA LYS A 4 -5.85 20.60 -6.06
C LYS A 4 -6.08 19.20 -6.60
N ARG A 5 -5.72 18.95 -7.86
CA ARG A 5 -5.76 17.60 -8.42
C ARG A 5 -4.94 16.70 -7.51
N ARG A 6 -5.51 15.56 -7.12
CA ARG A 6 -4.78 14.53 -6.36
C ARG A 6 -3.56 14.12 -7.16
N SER A 7 -2.43 13.91 -6.49
CA SER A 7 -1.17 13.47 -7.10
C SER A 7 -1.20 12.02 -7.62
N PHE A 8 -2.24 11.27 -7.23
CA PHE A 8 -2.49 9.89 -7.61
C PHE A 8 -3.76 9.78 -8.47
N PRO A 9 -3.82 8.79 -9.38
CA PRO A 9 -4.95 8.60 -10.27
C PRO A 9 -6.24 8.31 -9.51
N PRO A 10 -7.41 8.47 -10.16
CA PRO A 10 -8.69 8.05 -9.61
C PRO A 10 -8.70 6.53 -9.33
N LEU A 11 -8.37 6.15 -8.09
CA LEU A 11 -8.20 4.74 -7.67
C LEU A 11 -9.47 3.90 -7.85
N TYR A 12 -10.65 4.52 -7.82
CA TYR A 12 -11.93 3.84 -8.03
C TYR A 12 -12.11 3.33 -9.46
N LEU A 13 -11.31 3.82 -10.43
CA LEU A 13 -11.26 3.32 -11.80
C LEU A 13 -10.24 2.19 -11.98
N LEU A 14 -9.41 1.93 -10.96
CA LEU A 14 -8.37 0.91 -11.03
C LEU A 14 -8.88 -0.43 -10.51
N LYS A 15 -8.47 -1.49 -11.19
CA LYS A 15 -8.56 -2.83 -10.62
C LYS A 15 -7.71 -2.92 -9.34
N PRO A 16 -8.10 -3.74 -8.34
CA PRO A 16 -7.30 -4.02 -7.15
C PRO A 16 -5.81 -4.28 -7.44
N SER A 17 -5.49 -5.15 -8.40
CA SER A 17 -4.11 -5.45 -8.82
C SER A 17 -3.34 -4.23 -9.35
N LYS A 18 -4.03 -3.32 -10.05
CA LYS A 18 -3.45 -2.07 -10.57
C LYS A 18 -3.20 -1.06 -9.46
N SER A 19 -4.11 -0.96 -8.49
CA SER A 19 -3.90 -0.16 -7.28
C SER A 19 -2.70 -0.67 -6.48
N TYR A 20 -2.57 -1.98 -6.33
CA TYR A 20 -1.43 -2.60 -5.65
C TYR A 20 -0.12 -2.37 -6.42
N SER A 21 -0.12 -2.52 -7.74
CA SER A 21 1.06 -2.25 -8.57
C SER A 21 1.55 -0.79 -8.44
N LEU A 22 0.61 0.16 -8.36
CA LEU A 22 0.93 1.56 -8.09
C LEU A 22 1.55 1.73 -6.70
N PHE A 23 0.97 1.09 -5.68
CA PHE A 23 1.51 1.10 -4.32
C PHE A 23 2.94 0.53 -4.27
N GLU A 24 3.17 -0.62 -4.90
CA GLU A 24 4.48 -1.28 -4.93
C GLU A 24 5.54 -0.37 -5.58
N LYS A 25 5.18 0.31 -6.67
CA LYS A 25 6.04 1.31 -7.31
C LYS A 25 6.39 2.43 -6.33
N ARG A 26 5.41 2.96 -5.58
CA ARG A 26 5.66 4.02 -4.58
C ARG A 26 6.53 3.53 -3.43
N VAL A 27 6.37 2.29 -2.95
CA VAL A 27 7.27 1.70 -1.94
C VAL A 27 8.71 1.67 -2.44
N LYS A 28 8.94 1.22 -3.67
CA LYS A 28 10.28 1.18 -4.28
C LYS A 28 10.89 2.58 -4.39
N GLU A 29 10.13 3.55 -4.88
CA GLU A 29 10.56 4.95 -4.99
C GLU A 29 10.89 5.55 -3.61
N ALA A 30 9.99 5.38 -2.63
CA ALA A 30 10.16 5.85 -1.27
C ALA A 30 11.41 5.26 -0.61
N ALA A 31 11.57 3.93 -0.66
CA ALA A 31 12.74 3.25 -0.11
C ALA A 31 14.04 3.73 -0.77
N ASN A 32 14.04 3.93 -2.09
CA ASN A 32 15.22 4.40 -2.81
C ASN A 32 15.61 5.84 -2.44
N SER A 33 14.64 6.70 -2.09
CA SER A 33 14.89 8.08 -1.68
C SER A 33 15.57 8.23 -0.31
N LEU A 34 15.59 7.19 0.53
CA LEU A 34 16.19 7.23 1.87
C LEU A 34 17.73 7.21 1.83
N ASP A 35 18.38 8.06 2.65
CA ASP A 35 19.85 8.17 2.75
C ASP A 35 20.48 6.81 3.14
N ARG A 36 21.34 6.27 2.27
CA ARG A 36 21.98 4.96 2.46
C ARG A 36 23.03 4.94 3.57
N ARG A 37 23.50 6.11 4.03
CA ARG A 37 24.49 6.25 5.10
C ARG A 37 23.90 5.97 6.49
N LYS A 38 22.59 6.11 6.67
CA LYS A 38 21.91 5.81 7.93
C LYS A 38 21.65 4.31 8.11
N ALA A 39 22.01 3.77 9.26
CA ALA A 39 21.86 2.34 9.57
C ALA A 39 20.39 1.88 9.52
N SER A 40 19.45 2.67 10.05
CA SER A 40 18.02 2.36 10.00
C SER A 40 17.47 2.25 8.58
N ASN A 41 17.97 3.07 7.65
CA ASN A 41 17.57 3.02 6.24
C ASN A 41 18.08 1.77 5.54
N ARG A 42 19.31 1.35 5.88
CA ARG A 42 19.87 0.08 5.39
C ARG A 42 19.10 -1.11 5.94
N ALA A 43 18.74 -1.10 7.21
CA ALA A 43 17.92 -2.13 7.84
C ALA A 43 16.56 -2.27 7.14
N LEU A 44 15.86 -1.16 6.88
CA LEU A 44 14.59 -1.18 6.14
C LEU A 44 14.77 -1.73 4.71
N LYS A 45 15.81 -1.30 3.99
CA LYS A 45 16.10 -1.81 2.64
C LYS A 45 16.39 -3.31 2.65
N LYS A 46 17.11 -3.80 3.65
CA LYS A 46 17.39 -5.22 3.84
C LYS A 46 16.10 -5.99 4.14
N PHE A 47 15.30 -5.49 5.09
CA PHE A 47 13.98 -6.03 5.40
C PHE A 47 13.10 -6.14 4.14
N LEU A 48 13.00 -5.08 3.34
CA LEU A 48 12.23 -5.08 2.09
C LEU A 48 12.75 -6.08 1.05
N LYS A 49 14.06 -6.35 1.01
CA LYS A 49 14.68 -7.31 0.08
C LYS A 49 14.49 -8.76 0.50
N GLU A 50 14.48 -9.03 1.80
CA GLU A 50 14.38 -10.37 2.36
C GLU A 50 12.90 -10.67 2.68
N ARG A 51 12.45 -10.35 3.90
CA ARG A 51 11.09 -10.64 4.38
C ARG A 51 10.00 -9.87 3.63
N GLY A 52 10.29 -8.63 3.25
CA GLY A 52 9.36 -7.79 2.52
C GLY A 52 9.12 -8.28 1.10
N LYS A 53 10.06 -9.01 0.49
CA LYS A 53 9.90 -9.52 -0.88
C LYS A 53 8.79 -10.56 -0.94
N GLU A 54 8.85 -11.58 -0.09
CA GLU A 54 7.82 -12.62 0.00
C GLU A 54 6.45 -12.01 0.30
N ARG A 55 6.39 -11.08 1.26
CA ARG A 55 5.16 -10.37 1.60
C ARG A 55 4.61 -9.54 0.43
N ILE A 56 5.47 -8.82 -0.27
CA ILE A 56 5.08 -8.00 -1.42
C ILE A 56 4.56 -8.88 -2.57
N GLU A 57 5.19 -10.03 -2.82
CA GLU A 57 4.73 -10.99 -3.83
C GLU A 57 3.40 -11.63 -3.43
N ARG A 58 3.24 -12.10 -2.18
CA ARG A 58 1.97 -12.63 -1.66
C ARG A 58 0.83 -11.62 -1.83
N LEU A 59 1.04 -10.37 -1.39
CA LEU A 59 0.04 -9.32 -1.57
C LEU A 59 -0.27 -9.06 -3.06
N ARG A 60 0.73 -9.14 -3.95
CA ARG A 60 0.51 -9.00 -5.40
C ARG A 60 -0.47 -10.04 -5.91
N GLU A 61 -0.25 -11.30 -5.56
CA GLU A 61 -1.11 -12.42 -5.96
C GLU A 61 -2.52 -12.29 -5.39
N GLU A 62 -2.64 -11.90 -4.12
CA GLU A 62 -3.94 -11.73 -3.47
C GLU A 62 -4.76 -10.59 -4.09
N PHE A 63 -4.12 -9.44 -4.36
CA PHE A 63 -4.80 -8.35 -5.08
C PHE A 63 -5.13 -8.70 -6.52
N LEU A 64 -4.39 -9.61 -7.17
CA LEU A 64 -4.75 -10.14 -8.48
C LEU A 64 -6.03 -10.98 -8.43
N LYS A 65 -6.18 -11.86 -7.43
CA LYS A 65 -7.41 -12.64 -7.21
C LYS A 65 -8.62 -11.72 -6.97
N LEU A 66 -8.40 -10.59 -6.28
CA LEU A 66 -9.46 -9.63 -5.97
C LEU A 66 -9.95 -8.80 -7.17
N ASP A 67 -9.31 -8.88 -8.35
CA ASP A 67 -9.79 -8.20 -9.56
C ASP A 67 -11.19 -8.65 -9.97
N GLY A 68 -11.51 -9.93 -9.74
CA GLY A 68 -12.83 -10.52 -9.98
C GLY A 68 -13.82 -10.34 -8.83
N ALA A 69 -13.44 -9.72 -7.71
CA ALA A 69 -14.26 -9.69 -6.52
C ALA A 69 -15.56 -8.87 -6.69
N PRO A 70 -16.60 -9.15 -5.86
CA PRO A 70 -17.82 -8.36 -5.83
C PRO A 70 -17.56 -6.88 -5.52
N LEU A 71 -18.52 -6.02 -5.89
CA LEU A 71 -18.39 -4.56 -5.77
C LEU A 71 -18.09 -4.09 -4.34
N TYR A 72 -18.66 -4.74 -3.31
CA TYR A 72 -18.43 -4.36 -1.91
C TYR A 72 -16.96 -4.59 -1.48
N LYS A 73 -16.34 -5.71 -1.89
CA LYS A 73 -14.90 -5.97 -1.64
C LYS A 73 -14.05 -4.95 -2.38
N LYS A 74 -14.39 -4.65 -3.64
CA LYS A 74 -13.71 -3.60 -4.44
C LYS A 74 -13.79 -2.22 -3.78
N LYS A 75 -14.94 -1.86 -3.20
CA LYS A 75 -15.12 -0.61 -2.45
C LYS A 75 -14.22 -0.55 -1.21
N ALA A 76 -14.11 -1.64 -0.45
CA ALA A 76 -13.22 -1.73 0.69
C ALA A 76 -11.75 -1.54 0.28
N ILE A 77 -11.32 -2.22 -0.79
CA ILE A 77 -9.97 -2.09 -1.37
C ILE A 77 -9.68 -0.65 -1.82
N TYR A 78 -10.64 -0.02 -2.52
CA TYR A 78 -10.54 1.38 -2.89
C TYR A 78 -10.30 2.28 -1.68
N ASN A 79 -11.10 2.13 -0.63
CA ASN A 79 -10.96 2.91 0.59
C ASN A 79 -9.60 2.69 1.27
N ALA A 80 -9.12 1.44 1.28
CA ALA A 80 -7.81 1.10 1.83
C ALA A 80 -6.69 1.82 1.08
N PHE A 81 -6.64 1.70 -0.25
CA PHE A 81 -5.62 2.39 -1.05
C PHE A 81 -5.76 3.90 -1.00
N TYR A 82 -6.99 4.44 -0.96
CA TYR A 82 -7.20 5.87 -0.82
C TYR A 82 -6.53 6.42 0.45
N ARG A 83 -6.71 5.74 1.59
CA ARG A 83 -6.07 6.09 2.86
C ARG A 83 -4.54 5.97 2.77
N ILE A 84 -4.03 4.91 2.16
CA ILE A 84 -2.59 4.69 1.99
C ILE A 84 -1.95 5.82 1.18
N PHE A 85 -2.54 6.20 0.04
CA PHE A 85 -1.99 7.26 -0.80
C PHE A 85 -2.18 8.65 -0.18
N GLN A 86 -3.25 8.88 0.59
CA GLN A 86 -3.38 10.11 1.37
C GLN A 86 -2.25 10.25 2.41
N ARG A 87 -1.95 9.18 3.15
CA ARG A 87 -0.82 9.16 4.10
C ARG A 87 0.53 9.31 3.42
N PHE A 88 0.68 8.77 2.21
CA PHE A 88 1.89 8.95 1.42
C PHE A 88 2.15 10.43 1.10
N GLU A 89 1.12 11.16 0.67
CA GLU A 89 1.24 12.60 0.41
C GLU A 89 1.62 13.39 1.67
N TRP A 90 1.05 13.03 2.82
CA TRP A 90 1.44 13.62 4.09
C TRP A 90 2.91 13.37 4.41
N ALA A 91 3.36 12.12 4.30
CA ALA A 91 4.76 11.74 4.51
C ALA A 91 5.70 12.53 3.58
N LEU A 92 5.34 12.71 2.30
CA LEU A 92 6.11 13.52 1.36
C LEU A 92 6.19 15.00 1.77
N SER A 93 5.13 15.54 2.37
CA SER A 93 5.04 16.94 2.80
C SER A 93 5.63 17.23 4.18
N SER A 94 6.13 16.22 4.91
CA SER A 94 6.51 16.33 6.34
C SER A 94 7.86 17.01 6.61
N GLY A 95 8.38 17.80 5.68
CA GLY A 95 9.61 18.60 5.89
C GLY A 95 10.79 17.78 6.41
N SER A 96 11.31 18.16 7.59
CA SER A 96 12.44 17.49 8.26
C SER A 96 12.12 16.05 8.71
N GLU A 97 10.86 15.72 8.94
CA GLU A 97 10.41 14.39 9.39
C GLU A 97 10.11 13.44 8.23
N ARG A 98 10.15 13.93 6.98
CA ARG A 98 9.84 13.16 5.77
C ARG A 98 10.50 11.78 5.74
N GLU A 99 11.75 11.66 6.17
CA GLU A 99 12.45 10.38 6.18
C GLU A 99 11.80 9.37 7.15
N VAL A 100 11.42 9.81 8.34
CA VAL A 100 10.76 8.97 9.35
C VAL A 100 9.37 8.59 8.85
N GLU A 101 8.60 9.56 8.38
CA GLU A 101 7.25 9.37 7.88
C GLU A 101 7.19 8.42 6.68
N LEU A 102 8.17 8.46 5.78
CA LEU A 102 8.24 7.50 4.67
C LEU A 102 8.50 6.07 5.15
N LYS A 103 9.31 5.86 6.21
CA LYS A 103 9.52 4.51 6.78
C LYS A 103 8.24 4.00 7.40
N VAL A 104 7.59 4.82 8.21
CA VAL A 104 6.31 4.51 8.88
C VAL A 104 5.24 4.21 7.83
N TRP A 105 5.16 5.01 6.77
CA TRP A 105 4.24 4.78 5.67
C TRP A 105 4.51 3.43 4.99
N ILE A 106 5.76 3.09 4.68
CA ILE A 106 6.10 1.79 4.05
C ILE A 106 5.64 0.63 4.94
N THR A 107 6.02 0.63 6.22
CA THR A 107 5.76 -0.52 7.11
C THR A 107 4.27 -0.64 7.42
N SER A 108 3.63 0.44 7.87
CA SER A 108 2.21 0.45 8.23
C SER A 108 1.28 0.17 7.05
N SER A 109 1.67 0.57 5.83
CA SER A 109 0.85 0.26 4.64
C SER A 109 0.94 -1.22 4.27
N LEU A 110 2.09 -1.85 4.42
CA LEU A 110 2.23 -3.29 4.22
C LEU A 110 1.43 -4.07 5.26
N ASP A 111 1.49 -3.66 6.53
CA ASP A 111 0.68 -4.21 7.63
C ASP A 111 -0.81 -4.10 7.34
N TYR A 112 -1.26 -2.89 7.02
CA TYR A 112 -2.66 -2.64 6.75
C TYR A 112 -3.18 -3.41 5.52
N LEU A 113 -2.40 -3.52 4.44
CA LEU A 113 -2.82 -4.29 3.26
C LEU A 113 -2.88 -5.80 3.53
N THR A 114 -2.03 -6.33 4.42
CA THR A 114 -2.13 -7.72 4.87
C THR A 114 -3.44 -7.96 5.61
N GLU A 115 -3.76 -7.11 6.58
CA GLU A 115 -5.03 -7.20 7.34
C GLU A 115 -6.26 -7.09 6.44
N VAL A 116 -6.22 -6.16 5.46
CA VAL A 116 -7.31 -5.98 4.50
C VAL A 116 -7.53 -7.23 3.65
N VAL A 117 -6.45 -7.83 3.15
CA VAL A 117 -6.55 -9.05 2.34
C VAL A 117 -7.10 -10.21 3.17
N GLU A 118 -6.61 -10.39 4.40
CA GLU A 118 -7.07 -11.45 5.31
C GLU A 118 -8.57 -11.28 5.63
N SER A 119 -8.98 -10.07 6.01
CA SER A 119 -10.39 -9.74 6.30
C SER A 119 -11.32 -9.96 5.09
N LEU A 120 -10.82 -9.73 3.87
CA LEU A 120 -11.59 -9.94 2.65
C LEU A 120 -11.59 -11.40 2.17
N GLY A 121 -10.60 -12.20 2.59
CA GLY A 121 -10.47 -13.63 2.29
C GLY A 121 -11.38 -14.51 3.15
N GLU A 122 -11.56 -14.17 4.42
CA GLU A 122 -12.37 -14.93 5.39
C GLU A 122 -13.90 -14.90 5.10
N GLY A 123 -14.36 -13.98 4.24
CA GLY A 123 -15.77 -13.88 3.84
C GLY A 123 -16.28 -14.96 2.86
N ASN A 124 -15.56 -16.07 2.66
CA ASN A 124 -15.98 -17.21 1.83
C ASN A 124 -16.47 -18.43 2.65
N GLY A 125 -16.73 -18.27 3.95
CA GLY A 125 -17.15 -19.36 4.85
C GLY A 125 -18.37 -19.05 5.72
N GLY A 126 -19.28 -18.20 5.27
CA GLY A 126 -20.55 -17.94 5.95
C GLY A 126 -21.72 -18.41 5.09
N ASP A 127 -21.97 -19.72 5.10
CA ASP A 127 -23.27 -20.26 4.74
C ASP A 127 -24.33 -19.53 5.56
N ILE A 128 -25.19 -18.78 4.89
CA ILE A 128 -26.49 -18.42 5.45
C ILE A 128 -27.29 -19.72 5.38
N LYS A 129 -27.32 -20.46 6.50
CA LYS A 129 -28.39 -21.39 6.81
C LYS A 129 -29.57 -20.63 7.39
#